data_AF-A0A1D2R2L5-F1
#
_entry.id   AF-A0A1D2R2L5-F1
#
_cell.length_a   1.000
_cell.length_b   1.000
_cell.length_c   1.000
_cell.angle_alpha   90.00
_cell.angle_beta   90.00
_cell.angle_gamma   90.00
#
_symmetry.space_group_name_H-M   'P 1'
#
loop_
_entity.id
_entity.type
_entity.pdbx_description
1 polymer ?
#
loop_
_entity_poly.entity_id
_entity_poly.type
_entity_poly.pdbx_seq_one_letter_code
_entity_poly.pdbx_strand_id
1 'polypeptide(L)'
;MDHLGDAYILFSVPIFSYKIKDQKQYPKKIYCIDAGLINMVSFRFMEDAGKFYENLAAVELLLRGKEICYWKDRQHREVDFVIKEDLKVNQLIRICYDIDDPETKKREINGLIKASGELNCKNLLW
;
A
#
# COMPACT_ATOMS: atom_id res chain seq x y z
N MET A 1 23.56 9.70 -26.06
CA MET A 1 23.60 8.32 -25.54
C MET A 1 24.36 8.39 -24.24
N ASP A 2 23.66 8.31 -23.11
CA ASP A 2 24.21 7.97 -21.78
C ASP A 2 23.09 8.10 -20.76
N HIS A 3 22.24 7.07 -20.66
CA HIS A 3 21.36 6.89 -19.51
C HIS A 3 21.52 5.44 -19.05
N LEU A 4 22.74 5.10 -18.63
CA LEU A 4 23.03 3.82 -17.98
C LEU A 4 22.43 3.88 -16.56
N GLY A 5 21.19 3.41 -16.45
CA GLY A 5 20.60 2.78 -15.26
C GLY A 5 20.75 3.50 -13.93
N ASP A 6 19.84 4.43 -13.62
CA ASP A 6 19.50 4.71 -12.23
C ASP A 6 18.86 3.44 -11.64
N ALA A 7 19.60 2.71 -10.82
CA ALA A 7 19.09 1.57 -10.07
C ALA A 7 18.19 2.10 -8.93
N TYR A 8 16.92 2.33 -9.22
CA TYR A 8 15.91 2.66 -8.20
C TYR A 8 15.60 1.42 -7.38
N ILE A 9 16.36 1.20 -6.30
CA ILE A 9 16.14 0.09 -5.37
C ILE A 9 14.90 0.35 -4.50
N LEU A 10 14.55 1.63 -4.28
CA LEU A 10 13.46 2.06 -3.41
C LEU A 10 12.50 2.98 -4.15
N PHE A 11 11.21 2.89 -3.82
CA PHE A 11 10.18 3.84 -4.26
C PHE A 11 9.25 4.20 -3.10
N SER A 12 8.62 5.37 -3.21
CA SER A 12 7.76 5.90 -2.14
C SER A 12 6.30 5.97 -2.56
N VAL A 13 5.39 5.53 -1.69
CA VAL A 13 3.94 5.64 -1.86
C VAL A 13 3.40 6.67 -0.88
N PRO A 14 2.81 7.77 -1.38
CA PRO A 14 2.27 8.84 -0.52
C PRO A 14 0.92 8.47 0.08
N ILE A 15 0.48 9.22 1.09
CA ILE A 15 -0.89 9.13 1.59
C ILE A 15 -1.88 9.68 0.56
N PHE A 16 -3.04 9.04 0.44
CA PHE A 16 -4.19 9.60 -0.23
C PHE A 16 -4.83 10.66 0.68
N SER A 17 -4.88 11.90 0.23
CA SER A 17 -5.69 12.95 0.84
C SER A 17 -6.10 13.98 -0.20
N TYR A 18 -7.32 14.50 -0.10
CA TYR A 18 -7.76 15.66 -0.89
C TYR A 18 -7.07 16.95 -0.45
N LYS A 19 -6.46 16.97 0.74
CA LYS A 19 -5.76 18.15 1.28
C LYS A 19 -4.26 18.04 0.98
N ILE A 20 -3.74 19.03 0.24
CA ILE A 20 -2.31 19.13 -0.09
C ILE A 20 -1.43 19.16 1.17
N LYS A 21 -1.92 19.78 2.25
CA LYS A 21 -1.20 19.82 3.54
C LYS A 21 -0.94 18.42 4.09
N ASP A 22 -1.95 17.56 4.04
CA ASP A 22 -1.84 16.18 4.54
C ASP A 22 -0.86 15.38 3.68
N GLN A 23 -0.93 15.52 2.35
CA GLN A 23 0.01 14.84 1.43
C GLN A 23 1.48 15.17 1.72
N LYS A 24 1.78 16.35 2.27
CA LYS A 24 3.14 16.77 2.66
C LYS A 24 3.51 16.38 4.08
N GLN A 25 2.54 16.34 4.99
CA GLN A 25 2.78 16.12 6.42
C GLN A 25 2.90 14.64 6.78
N TYR A 26 2.09 13.78 6.13
CA TYR A 26 2.11 12.36 6.41
C TYR A 26 3.34 11.69 5.77
N PRO A 27 3.98 10.74 6.48
CA PRO A 27 5.14 10.04 5.95
C PRO A 27 4.76 9.20 4.72
N LYS A 28 5.64 9.17 3.72
CA LYS A 28 5.47 8.24 2.59
C LYS A 28 5.88 6.84 3.04
N LYS A 29 5.13 5.81 2.63
CA LYS A 29 5.58 4.42 2.76
C LYS A 29 6.71 4.19 1.76
N ILE A 30 7.75 3.47 2.17
CA ILE A 30 8.92 3.16 1.32
C ILE A 30 8.92 1.65 1.06
N TYR A 31 9.02 1.29 -0.21
CA TYR A 31 9.09 -0.10 -0.66
C TYR A 31 10.37 -0.32 -1.44
N CYS A 32 10.81 -1.57 -1.48
CA CYS A 32 11.99 -2.01 -2.20
C CYS A 32 11.58 -2.78 -3.46
N ILE A 33 12.31 -2.60 -4.57
CA ILE A 33 12.10 -3.34 -5.82
C ILE A 33 12.96 -4.60 -5.87
N ASP A 34 14.09 -4.61 -5.16
CA ASP A 34 15.04 -5.72 -5.19
C ASP A 34 14.54 -6.90 -4.32
N ALA A 35 14.10 -7.97 -4.99
CA ALA A 35 13.65 -9.20 -4.35
C ALA A 35 14.72 -9.86 -3.47
N GLY A 36 16.00 -9.74 -3.81
CA GLY A 36 17.11 -10.24 -3.00
C GLY A 36 17.26 -9.48 -1.69
N LEU A 37 17.13 -8.15 -1.73
CA LEU A 37 17.18 -7.29 -0.56
C LEU A 37 15.95 -7.50 0.35
N ILE A 38 14.77 -7.62 -0.25
CA ILE A 38 13.53 -7.93 0.49
C ILE A 38 13.69 -9.28 1.19
N ASN A 39 14.10 -10.35 0.47
CA ASN A 39 14.28 -11.67 1.07
C ASN A 39 15.31 -11.64 2.21
N MET A 40 16.43 -10.93 2.06
CA MET A 40 17.44 -10.82 3.12
C MET A 40 16.93 -10.09 4.37
N VAL A 41 16.14 -9.03 4.20
CA VAL A 41 15.55 -8.29 5.31
C VAL A 41 14.41 -9.10 5.94
N SER A 42 13.47 -9.60 5.16
CA SER A 42 12.30 -10.35 5.64
C SER A 42 12.67 -11.68 6.31
N PHE A 43 13.69 -12.39 5.83
CA PHE A 43 14.15 -13.64 6.44
C PHE A 43 14.78 -13.44 7.83
N ARG A 44 15.34 -12.26 8.11
CA ARG A 44 15.84 -11.90 9.45
C ARG A 44 14.74 -11.51 10.44
N PHE A 45 13.55 -11.16 9.95
CA PHE A 45 12.43 -10.67 10.75
C PHE A 45 11.18 -11.50 10.45
N MET A 46 11.18 -12.78 10.86
CA MET A 46 10.08 -13.74 10.63
C MET A 46 8.70 -13.26 11.15
N GLU A 47 8.63 -12.19 11.95
CA GLU A 47 7.41 -11.47 12.37
C GLU A 47 6.80 -10.56 11.30
N ASP A 48 7.49 -10.28 10.18
CA ASP A 48 7.11 -9.25 9.20
C ASP A 48 6.56 -9.81 7.87
N ALA A 49 6.03 -11.04 7.86
CA ALA A 49 5.44 -11.65 6.65
C ALA A 49 4.40 -10.75 5.98
N GLY A 50 3.55 -10.06 6.75
CA GLY A 50 2.60 -9.07 6.22
C GLY A 50 3.28 -7.94 5.43
N LYS A 51 4.39 -7.39 5.93
CA LYS A 51 5.15 -6.35 5.21
C LYS A 51 5.82 -6.89 3.95
N PHE A 52 6.25 -8.14 3.95
CA PHE A 52 6.78 -8.80 2.75
C PHE A 52 5.71 -8.87 1.65
N TYR A 53 4.51 -9.36 1.97
CA TYR A 53 3.41 -9.43 1.01
C TYR A 53 2.95 -8.04 0.57
N GLU A 54 2.91 -7.07 1.48
CA GLU A 54 2.62 -5.67 1.15
C GLU A 54 3.65 -5.12 0.14
N ASN A 55 4.94 -5.34 0.39
CA ASN A 55 5.98 -4.89 -0.52
C ASN A 55 5.90 -5.59 -1.89
N LEU A 56 5.65 -6.91 -1.90
CA LEU A 56 5.50 -7.66 -3.14
C LEU A 56 4.32 -7.12 -3.98
N ALA A 57 3.18 -6.85 -3.33
CA ALA A 57 2.04 -6.23 -3.98
C ALA A 57 2.35 -4.81 -4.49
N ALA A 58 3.09 -4.01 -3.72
CA ALA A 58 3.53 -2.68 -4.13
C ALA A 58 4.39 -2.73 -5.41
N VAL A 59 5.34 -3.67 -5.48
CA VAL A 59 6.21 -3.86 -6.64
C VAL A 59 5.40 -4.28 -7.86
N GLU A 60 4.48 -5.23 -7.72
CA GLU A 60 3.63 -5.67 -8.83
C GLU A 60 2.74 -4.52 -9.36
N LEU A 61 2.16 -3.72 -8.46
CA LEU A 61 1.36 -2.55 -8.85
C LEU A 61 2.21 -1.50 -9.58
N LEU A 62 3.44 -1.27 -9.13
CA LEU A 62 4.41 -0.40 -9.79
C LEU A 62 4.76 -0.91 -11.19
N LEU A 63 5.06 -2.20 -11.34
CA LEU A 63 5.39 -2.83 -12.62
C LEU A 63 4.24 -2.76 -13.63
N ARG A 64 2.99 -2.79 -13.15
CA ARG A 64 1.78 -2.56 -13.97
C ARG A 64 1.52 -1.08 -14.29
N GLY A 65 2.38 -0.17 -13.85
CA GLY A 65 2.24 1.27 -14.06
C GLY A 65 1.04 1.87 -13.34
N LYS A 66 0.59 1.27 -12.22
CA LYS A 66 -0.55 1.79 -11.45
C LYS A 66 -0.12 2.99 -10.59
N GLU A 67 -0.97 4.01 -10.55
CA GLU A 67 -0.80 5.12 -9.61
C GLU A 67 -1.37 4.71 -8.25
N ILE A 68 -0.50 4.54 -7.27
CA ILE A 68 -0.85 4.03 -5.93
C ILE A 68 -0.60 5.07 -4.84
N CYS A 69 -1.48 5.08 -3.85
CA CYS A 69 -1.35 5.79 -2.58
C CYS A 69 -1.75 4.85 -1.44
N TYR A 70 -1.42 5.12 -0.19
CA TYR A 70 -2.02 4.43 0.95
C TYR A 70 -3.09 5.32 1.59
N TRP A 71 -4.07 4.78 2.31
CA TRP A 71 -5.07 5.58 3.02
C TRP A 71 -5.02 5.30 4.52
N LYS A 72 -5.22 6.34 5.33
CA LYS A 72 -5.26 6.23 6.79
C LYS A 72 -6.21 7.25 7.38
N ASP A 73 -7.01 6.84 8.36
CA ASP A 73 -7.89 7.75 9.08
C ASP A 73 -7.36 8.12 10.48
N ARG A 74 -8.14 8.96 11.17
CA ARG A 74 -7.85 9.42 12.54
C ARG A 74 -7.95 8.32 13.59
N GLN A 75 -8.62 7.21 13.29
CA GLN A 75 -8.73 6.04 14.16
C GLN A 75 -7.62 5.01 13.86
N HIS A 76 -6.61 5.40 13.08
CA HIS A 76 -5.50 4.55 12.66
C HIS A 76 -5.91 3.32 11.83
N ARG A 77 -7.11 3.32 11.25
CA ARG A 77 -7.48 2.34 10.21
C ARG A 77 -6.70 2.67 8.95
N GLU A 78 -6.30 1.64 8.24
CA GLU A 78 -5.41 1.77 7.09
C GLU A 78 -5.87 0.87 5.93
N VAL A 79 -5.67 1.36 4.72
CA VAL A 79 -5.77 0.60 3.47
C VAL A 79 -4.42 0.75 2.78
N ASP A 80 -3.81 -0.38 2.40
CA ASP A 80 -2.42 -0.40 1.96
C ASP A 80 -2.26 0.26 0.59
N PHE A 81 -3.18 -0.02 -0.34
CA PHE A 81 -3.17 0.58 -1.66
C PHE A 81 -4.54 1.13 -2.09
N VAL A 82 -4.53 2.38 -2.49
CA VAL A 82 -5.57 3.09 -3.22
C VAL A 82 -5.06 3.25 -4.64
N ILE A 83 -5.66 2.51 -5.57
CA ILE A 83 -5.35 2.64 -6.99
C ILE A 83 -6.16 3.79 -7.56
N LYS A 84 -5.46 4.74 -8.16
CA LYS A 84 -6.08 5.86 -8.87
C LYS A 84 -5.99 5.64 -10.38
N GLU A 85 -7.03 6.08 -11.07
CA GLU A 85 -7.05 6.25 -12.51
C GLU A 85 -7.57 7.67 -12.77
N ASP A 86 -6.68 8.52 -13.27
CA ASP A 86 -6.85 9.96 -13.37
C ASP A 86 -7.25 10.61 -12.03
N LEU A 87 -8.46 11.18 -11.97
CA LEU A 87 -8.99 11.88 -10.79
C LEU A 87 -9.87 10.97 -9.92
N LYS A 88 -9.99 9.68 -10.25
CA LYS A 88 -10.90 8.74 -9.58
C LYS A 88 -10.13 7.65 -8.84
N VAL A 89 -10.65 7.28 -7.68
CA VAL A 89 -10.22 6.06 -6.98
C VAL A 89 -10.89 4.87 -7.66
N ASN A 90 -10.08 4.00 -8.26
CA ASN A 90 -10.56 2.83 -9.02
C ASN A 90 -10.66 1.57 -8.17
N GLN A 91 -9.73 1.36 -7.24
CA GLN A 91 -9.71 0.17 -6.39
C GLN A 91 -9.08 0.45 -5.03
N LEU A 92 -9.57 -0.22 -4.00
CA LEU A 92 -8.99 -0.25 -2.67
C LEU A 92 -8.50 -1.67 -2.38
N ILE A 93 -7.25 -1.79 -1.95
CA ILE A 93 -6.59 -3.07 -1.66
C ILE A 93 -6.06 -3.04 -0.24
N ARG A 94 -6.46 -4.02 0.57
CA ARG A 94 -5.90 -4.31 1.89
C ARG A 94 -5.13 -5.63 1.79
N ILE A 95 -3.89 -5.67 2.27
CA ILE A 95 -3.11 -6.90 2.31
C ILE A 95 -3.29 -7.56 3.66
N CYS A 96 -3.74 -8.81 3.66
CA CYS A 96 -3.87 -9.63 4.85
C CYS A 96 -2.97 -10.85 4.74
N TYR A 97 -2.16 -11.10 5.77
CA TYR A 97 -1.34 -12.32 5.85
C TYR A 97 -2.02 -13.40 6.70
N ASP A 98 -2.62 -13.01 7.82
CA ASP A 98 -3.25 -13.93 8.76
C ASP A 98 -4.76 -13.70 8.80
N ILE A 99 -5.50 -14.67 8.27
CA ILE A 99 -6.97 -14.68 8.19
C ILE A 99 -7.61 -15.60 9.24
N ASP A 100 -6.80 -16.27 10.06
CA ASP A 100 -7.28 -17.30 10.99
C ASP A 100 -7.93 -16.68 12.23
N ASP A 101 -7.58 -15.44 12.57
CA ASP A 101 -8.23 -14.66 13.64
C ASP A 101 -9.45 -13.86 13.13
N PRO A 102 -10.68 -14.22 13.58
CA PRO A 102 -11.89 -13.50 13.20
C PRO A 102 -11.91 -12.01 13.61
N GLU A 103 -11.26 -11.64 14.71
CA GLU A 103 -11.21 -10.25 15.16
C GLU A 103 -10.30 -9.41 14.27
N THR A 104 -9.14 -9.95 13.89
CA THR A 104 -8.25 -9.34 12.88
C THR A 104 -8.98 -9.13 11.56
N LYS A 105 -9.65 -10.16 11.04
CA LYS A 105 -10.46 -10.08 9.81
C LYS A 105 -11.52 -8.98 9.89
N LYS A 106 -12.27 -8.91 10.99
CA LYS A 106 -13.31 -7.90 11.20
C LYS A 106 -12.73 -6.48 11.22
N ARG A 107 -11.60 -6.28 11.91
CA ARG A 107 -10.91 -4.99 11.97
C ARG A 107 -10.44 -4.54 10.58
N GLU A 108 -9.87 -5.44 9.79
CA GLU A 108 -9.37 -5.13 8.45
C GLU A 108 -10.49 -4.78 7.47
N ILE A 109 -11.55 -5.60 7.44
CA ILE A 109 -12.73 -5.33 6.62
C ILE A 109 -13.36 -3.98 6.99
N ASN A 110 -13.45 -3.65 8.29
CA ASN A 110 -13.98 -2.37 8.73
C ASN A 110 -13.14 -1.18 8.24
N GLY A 111 -11.81 -1.32 8.16
CA GLY A 111 -10.94 -0.31 7.56
C GLY A 111 -11.26 -0.10 6.08
N LEU A 112 -11.38 -1.20 5.33
CA LEU A 112 -11.67 -1.18 3.90
C LEU A 112 -13.06 -0.60 3.59
N ILE A 113 -14.09 -0.98 4.35
CA ILE A 113 -15.45 -0.44 4.22
C ILE A 113 -15.49 1.05 4.55
N LYS A 114 -14.75 1.48 5.59
CA LYS A 114 -14.70 2.90 5.95
C LYS A 114 -14.07 3.73 4.82
N ALA A 115 -12.94 3.26 4.29
CA ALA A 115 -12.28 3.90 3.15
C ALA A 115 -13.19 3.91 1.91
N SER A 116 -13.89 2.80 1.64
CA SER A 116 -14.87 2.68 0.55
C SER A 116 -15.93 3.79 0.60
N GLY A 117 -16.49 4.04 1.79
CA GLY A 117 -17.48 5.10 1.99
C GLY A 117 -16.90 6.50 1.83
N GLU A 118 -15.69 6.77 2.34
CA GLU A 118 -15.07 8.10 2.25
C GLU A 118 -14.54 8.43 0.85
N LEU A 119 -14.06 7.41 0.13
CA LEU A 119 -13.46 7.54 -1.20
C LEU A 119 -14.45 7.25 -2.33
N ASN A 120 -15.69 6.87 -1.99
CA ASN A 120 -16.74 6.49 -2.93
C ASN A 120 -16.29 5.42 -3.94
N CYS A 121 -15.54 4.42 -3.48
CA CYS A 121 -15.03 3.32 -4.29
C CYS A 121 -15.61 1.99 -3.83
N LYS A 122 -16.27 1.25 -4.73
CA LYS A 122 -16.91 -0.05 -4.43
C LYS A 122 -16.08 -1.26 -4.85
N ASN A 123 -15.02 -1.05 -5.63
CA ASN A 123 -14.10 -2.10 -6.03
C ASN A 123 -13.09 -2.30 -4.89
N LEU A 124 -13.32 -3.35 -4.10
CA LEU A 124 -12.56 -3.68 -2.89
C LEU A 124 -11.87 -5.03 -3.09
N LEU A 125 -10.60 -5.10 -2.72
CA LEU A 125 -9.82 -6.33 -2.68
C LEU A 125 -9.21 -6.48 -1.27
N TRP A 126 -9.35 -7.67 -0.71
CA TRP A 126 -8.80 -8.08 0.58
C TRP A 126 -8.16 -9.44 0.41
#